data_AF-A0A939WLC7-F1
#
_entry.id   AF-A0A939WLC7-F1
#
_cell.length_a   1.000
_cell.length_b   1.000
_cell.length_c   1.000
_cell.angle_alpha   90.00
_cell.angle_beta   90.00
_cell.angle_gamma   90.00
#
_symmetry.space_group_name_H-M   'P 1'
#
loop_
_entity.id
_entity.type
_entity.pdbx_description
1 polymer ?
#
loop_
_entity_poly.entity_id
_entity_poly.type
_entity_poly.pdbx_seq_one_letter_code
_entity_poly.pdbx_strand_id
1 'polypeptide(L)'
;MCELMTIAASVAFTVAFFAAKRRGAPTGALFTTMLMFWGAALMWAVDCVANAMGGEGLLDFSREDAVLGAIIVVAGVAVFAVLFAVERCRCRRAQKLTT
;
A
#
# COMPACT_ATOMS: atom_id res chain seq x y z
N MET A 1 5.68 -14.66 -5.77
CA MET A 1 6.18 -13.32 -6.19
C MET A 1 5.40 -12.12 -5.62
N CYS A 2 4.14 -12.29 -5.19
CA CYS A 2 3.31 -11.26 -4.55
C CYS A 2 3.94 -10.63 -3.30
N GLU A 3 4.64 -11.41 -2.47
CA GLU A 3 5.31 -10.96 -1.25
C GLU A 3 6.32 -9.84 -1.48
N LEU A 4 7.26 -10.06 -2.40
CA LEU A 4 8.29 -9.07 -2.70
C LEU A 4 7.66 -7.79 -3.28
N MET A 5 6.61 -7.91 -4.08
CA MET A 5 5.90 -6.75 -4.66
C MET A 5 5.14 -5.96 -3.59
N THR A 6 4.47 -6.64 -2.66
CA THR A 6 3.72 -5.99 -1.57
C THR A 6 4.64 -5.33 -0.55
N ILE A 7 5.76 -5.97 -0.21
CA ILE A 7 6.81 -5.38 0.64
C ILE A 7 7.48 -4.19 -0.07
N ALA A 8 7.82 -4.29 -1.35
CA ALA A 8 8.39 -3.17 -2.09
C ALA A 8 7.41 -1.98 -2.16
N ALA A 9 6.12 -2.25 -2.37
CA ALA A 9 5.07 -1.22 -2.37
C ALA A 9 4.90 -0.59 -0.98
N SER A 10 4.92 -1.38 0.10
CA SER A 10 4.81 -0.85 1.47
C SER A 10 5.98 0.08 1.81
N VAL A 11 7.21 -0.31 1.46
CA VAL A 11 8.41 0.52 1.64
C VAL A 11 8.31 1.80 0.80
N ALA A 12 7.91 1.71 -0.46
CA ALA A 12 7.76 2.89 -1.33
C ALA A 12 6.74 3.89 -0.76
N PHE A 13 5.58 3.41 -0.28
CA PHE A 13 4.56 4.27 0.34
C PHE A 13 5.01 4.84 1.69
N THR A 14 5.80 4.09 2.47
CA THR A 14 6.43 4.61 3.70
C THR A 14 7.42 5.74 3.40
N VAL A 15 8.27 5.58 2.39
CA VAL A 15 9.21 6.63 1.95
C VAL A 15 8.43 7.85 1.45
N ALA A 16 7.40 7.65 0.64
CA ALA A 16 6.55 8.71 0.14
C ALA A 16 5.83 9.46 1.28
N PHE A 17 5.33 8.75 2.28
CA PHE A 17 4.72 9.33 3.48
C PHE A 17 5.71 10.21 4.26
N PHE A 18 6.92 9.71 4.53
CA PHE A 18 7.94 10.52 5.23
C PHE A 18 8.38 11.74 4.42
N ALA A 19 8.53 11.61 3.11
CA ALA A 19 8.87 12.71 2.21
C ALA A 19 7.76 13.79 2.19
N ALA A 20 6.49 13.38 2.12
CA ALA A 20 5.34 14.28 2.16
C ALA A 20 5.20 14.98 3.52
N LYS A 21 5.41 14.24 4.62
CA LYS A 21 5.40 14.79 5.98
C LYS A 21 6.46 15.86 6.17
N ARG A 22 7.68 15.66 5.65
CA ARG A 22 8.74 16.69 5.68
C ARG A 22 8.40 17.94 4.88
N ARG A 23 7.55 17.84 3.85
CA ARG A 23 7.13 18.96 3.00
C ARG A 23 5.86 19.66 3.51
N GLY A 24 5.28 19.24 4.63
CA GLY A 24 4.03 19.79 5.15
C GLY A 24 2.81 19.52 4.27
N ALA A 25 2.89 18.54 3.38
CA ALA A 25 1.77 18.14 2.52
C ALA A 25 0.73 17.34 3.31
N PRO A 26 -0.54 17.28 2.87
CA PRO A 26 -1.53 16.38 3.46
C PRO A 26 -1.07 14.92 3.30
N THR A 27 -0.95 14.22 4.42
CA THR A 27 -0.39 12.85 4.48
C THR A 27 -1.43 11.77 4.74
N GLY A 28 -2.72 12.10 4.89
CA GLY A 28 -3.72 11.11 5.30
C GLY A 28 -3.93 10.02 4.25
N ALA A 29 -4.02 10.37 2.97
CA ALA A 29 -4.13 9.40 1.88
C ALA A 29 -2.90 8.46 1.82
N LEU A 30 -1.70 9.02 1.98
CA LEU A 30 -0.44 8.26 2.01
C LEU A 30 -0.36 7.34 3.24
N PHE A 31 -0.80 7.80 4.40
CA PHE A 31 -0.79 7.01 5.63
C PHE A 31 -1.70 5.80 5.54
N THR A 32 -2.95 6.01 5.11
CA THR A 32 -3.94 4.92 4.99
C THR A 32 -3.50 3.87 3.97
N THR A 33 -2.96 4.31 2.83
CA THR A 33 -2.47 3.38 1.79
C THR A 33 -1.18 2.67 2.20
N MET A 34 -0.29 3.33 2.93
CA MET A 34 0.86 2.69 3.57
C MET A 34 0.41 1.56 4.50
N LEU A 35 -0.56 1.81 5.39
CA LEU A 35 -1.09 0.78 6.30
C LEU A 35 -1.73 -0.39 5.56
N MET A 36 -2.45 -0.13 4.47
CA MET A 36 -3.03 -1.17 3.63
C MET A 36 -1.95 -2.08 3.03
N PHE A 37 -0.87 -1.52 2.49
CA PHE A 37 0.24 -2.31 1.94
C PHE A 37 1.01 -3.08 3.02
N TRP A 38 1.21 -2.50 4.21
CA TRP A 38 1.82 -3.22 5.33
C TRP A 38 0.92 -4.36 5.86
N GLY A 39 -0.40 -4.16 5.90
CA GLY A 39 -1.35 -5.21 6.26
C GLY A 39 -1.31 -6.38 5.27
N ALA A 40 -1.28 -6.08 3.96
CA ALA A 40 -1.09 -7.09 2.93
C ALA A 40 0.25 -7.82 3.08
N ALA A 41 1.36 -7.09 3.25
CA ALA A 41 2.68 -7.70 3.44
C ALA A 41 2.74 -8.63 4.66
N LEU A 42 2.05 -8.28 5.75
CA LEU A 42 2.01 -9.10 6.96
C LEU A 42 1.14 -10.35 6.79
N MET A 43 0.03 -10.26 6.06
CA MET A 43 -0.76 -11.44 5.66
C MET A 43 0.12 -12.43 4.89
N TRP A 44 0.83 -11.94 3.87
CA TRP A 44 1.71 -12.80 3.08
C TRP A 44 2.86 -13.39 3.89
N ALA A 45 3.44 -12.63 4.82
CA ALA A 45 4.49 -13.14 5.71
C ALA A 45 4.02 -14.36 6.54
N VAL A 46 2.73 -14.46 6.88
CA VAL A 46 2.18 -15.64 7.58
C VAL A 46 2.15 -16.85 6.65
N ASP A 47 1.74 -16.67 5.39
CA ASP A 47 1.74 -17.74 4.38
C ASP A 47 3.16 -18.26 4.13
N CYS A 48 4.14 -17.36 4.07
CA CYS A 48 5.58 -17.64 4.00
C CYS A 48 6.04 -18.57 5.13
N VAL A 49 5.67 -18.26 6.38
CA VAL A 49 6.03 -19.05 7.56
C VAL A 49 5.35 -20.43 7.55
N ALA A 50 4.08 -20.49 7.14
CA ALA A 50 3.36 -21.75 7.02
C ALA A 50 4.00 -22.69 5.99
N ASN A 51 4.37 -22.16 4.81
CA ASN A 51 5.06 -22.93 3.77
C ASN A 51 6.45 -23.41 4.23
N ALA A 52 7.19 -22.56 4.95
CA ALA A 52 8.48 -22.94 5.54
C ALA A 52 8.36 -24.13 6.50
N MET A 53 7.30 -24.16 7.31
CA MET A 53 7.04 -25.24 8.26
C MET A 53 6.54 -26.52 7.57
N GLY A 54 5.86 -26.39 6.43
CA GLY A 54 5.40 -27.50 5.59
C GLY A 54 6.51 -28.18 4.77
N GLY A 55 7.72 -27.61 4.74
CA GLY A 55 8.82 -28.10 3.91
C GLY A 55 8.70 -27.70 2.44
N GLU A 56 7.78 -26.80 2.11
CA GLU A 56 7.63 -26.23 0.78
C GLU A 56 8.56 -25.02 0.57
N GLY A 57 8.67 -24.55 -0.67
CA GLY A 57 9.46 -23.37 -0.99
C GLY A 57 8.91 -22.12 -0.29
N LEU A 58 9.79 -21.38 0.41
CA LEU A 58 9.44 -20.10 1.04
C LEU A 58 8.84 -19.09 0.07
N LEU A 59 9.29 -19.11 -1.18
CA LEU A 59 8.76 -18.26 -2.24
C LEU A 59 8.08 -19.17 -3.26
N ASP A 60 6.76 -19.12 -3.30
CA ASP A 60 6.04 -19.75 -4.40
C ASP A 60 6.21 -18.87 -5.66
N PHE A 61 6.80 -19.49 -6.68
CA PHE A 61 7.05 -18.87 -7.99
C PHE A 61 5.93 -19.21 -8.97
N SER A 62 4.72 -19.47 -8.47
CA SER A 62 3.54 -19.60 -9.29
C SER A 62 3.21 -18.31 -10.03
N ARG A 63 2.78 -18.46 -11.28
CA ARG A 63 2.35 -17.35 -12.15
C ARG A 63 1.09 -16.68 -11.61
N GLU A 64 0.26 -17.43 -10.90
CA GLU A 64 -1.01 -16.98 -10.32
C GLU A 64 -0.75 -15.98 -9.17
N ASP A 65 0.26 -16.23 -8.33
CA ASP A 65 0.65 -15.33 -7.25
C ASP A 65 1.24 -14.01 -7.76
N ALA A 66 1.94 -14.04 -8.89
CA ALA A 66 2.44 -12.83 -9.53
C ALA A 66 1.28 -11.92 -10.00
N VAL A 67 0.23 -12.51 -10.57
CA VAL A 67 -0.98 -11.78 -10.98
C VAL A 67 -1.68 -11.19 -9.75
N LEU A 68 -1.81 -11.97 -8.67
CA LEU A 68 -2.45 -11.49 -7.45
C LEU A 68 -1.68 -10.33 -6.82
N GLY A 69 -0.34 -10.41 -6.80
CA GLY A 69 0.53 -9.31 -6.37
C GLY A 69 0.32 -8.04 -7.18
N ALA A 70 0.22 -8.15 -8.51
CA ALA A 70 -0.07 -7.02 -9.38
C ALA A 70 -1.45 -6.40 -9.12
N ILE A 71 -2.48 -7.23 -8.88
CA ILE A 71 -3.83 -6.77 -8.52
C ILE A 71 -3.79 -5.97 -7.22
N ILE A 72 -3.08 -6.44 -6.19
CA ILE A 72 -2.96 -5.73 -4.91
C ILE A 72 -2.30 -4.37 -5.10
N VAL A 73 -1.23 -4.28 -5.89
CA VAL A 73 -0.55 -3.01 -6.19
C VAL A 73 -1.48 -2.06 -6.92
N VAL A 74 -2.17 -2.52 -7.97
CA VAL A 74 -3.12 -1.69 -8.74
C VAL A 74 -4.28 -1.22 -7.86
N ALA A 75 -4.85 -2.10 -7.03
CA ALA A 75 -5.91 -1.75 -6.10
C ALA A 75 -5.45 -0.72 -5.06
N GLY A 76 -4.26 -0.89 -4.48
CA GLY A 76 -3.71 0.06 -3.52
C GLY A 76 -3.43 1.43 -4.13
N VAL A 77 -2.95 1.48 -5.38
CA VAL A 77 -2.80 2.73 -6.14
C VAL A 77 -4.15 3.37 -6.44
N ALA A 78 -5.17 2.59 -6.80
CA ALA A 78 -6.53 3.11 -7.02
C ALA A 78 -7.12 3.71 -5.73
N VAL A 79 -6.99 3.01 -4.59
CA VAL A 79 -7.41 3.53 -3.28
C VAL A 79 -6.65 4.81 -2.94
N PHE A 80 -5.34 4.86 -3.18
CA PHE A 80 -4.55 6.06 -2.99
C PHE A 80 -5.07 7.23 -3.82
N ALA A 81 -5.33 7.02 -5.11
CA ALA A 81 -5.85 8.05 -5.99
C ALA A 81 -7.21 8.58 -5.52
N VAL A 82 -8.11 7.70 -5.08
CA VAL A 82 -9.42 8.08 -4.53
C VAL A 82 -9.27 8.88 -3.24
N LEU A 83 -8.47 8.40 -2.28
CA LEU A 83 -8.25 9.11 -1.02
C LEU A 83 -7.60 10.46 -1.25
N PHE A 84 -6.62 10.54 -2.14
CA PHE A 84 -5.96 11.78 -2.51
C PHE A 84 -6.92 12.78 -3.16
N ALA A 85 -7.81 12.31 -4.05
CA ALA A 85 -8.86 13.13 -4.63
C ALA A 85 -9.86 13.63 -3.58
N VAL A 86 -10.28 12.76 -2.64
CA VAL A 86 -11.16 13.12 -1.53
C VAL A 86 -10.53 14.17 -0.62
N GLU A 87 -9.26 14.02 -0.26
CA GLU A 87 -8.52 15.01 0.54
C GLU A 87 -8.45 16.37 -0.17
N ARG A 88 -8.12 16.38 -1.47
CA ARG A 88 -8.13 17.62 -2.26
C ARG A 88 -9.51 18.28 -2.30
N CYS A 89 -10.56 17.49 -2.49
CA CYS A 89 -11.94 17.99 -2.48
C CYS A 89 -12.32 18.60 -1.11
N ARG A 90 -11.92 17.95 -0.01
CA ARG A 90 -12.14 18.47 1.36
C ARG A 90 -11.41 19.78 1.60
N CYS A 91 -10.13 19.89 1.20
CA CYS A 91 -9.37 21.15 1.30
C CYS A 91 -10.03 22.27 0.49
N ARG A 92 -10.46 22.02 -0.75
CA ARG A 92 -11.16 23.03 -1.57
C ARG A 92 -12.47 23.49 -0.96
N ARG A 93 -13.25 22.57 -0.38
CA ARG A 93 -14.53 22.89 0.25
C ARG A 93 -14.34 23.70 1.53
N ALA A 94 -13.32 23.39 2.34
CA ALA A 94 -12.98 24.15 3.54
C ALA A 94 -12.61 25.61 3.22
N GLN A 95 -11.85 25.83 2.14
CA GLN A 95 -11.44 27.19 1.72
C GLN A 95 -12.63 28.04 1.24
N LYS A 96 -13.67 27.44 0.64
CA LYS A 96 -14.87 28.17 0.20
C LYS A 96 -15.80 28.60 1.33
N LEU A 97 -15.68 28.02 2.53
CA LEU A 97 -16.53 28.38 3.68
C LEU A 97 -15.97 29.55 4.50
N THR A 98 -14.70 29.90 4.32
CA THR A 98 -13.99 30.94 5.09
C THR A 98 -13.82 32.27 4.33
N THR A 99 -14.19 32.33 3.06
CA THR A 99 -14.32 33.56 2.24
C THR A 99 -15.78 33.88 1.99
#